data_AF-H3KHF5-F1
#
_entry.id   AF-H3KHF5-F1
#
_cell.length_a   1.000
_cell.length_b   1.000
_cell.length_c   1.000
_cell.angle_alpha   90.00
_cell.angle_beta   90.00
_cell.angle_gamma   90.00
#
_symmetry.space_group_name_H-M   'P 1'
#
loop_
_entity.id
_entity.type
_entity.pdbx_description
1 polymer ?
#
loop_
_entity_poly.entity_id
_entity_poly.type
_entity_poly.pdbx_seq_one_letter_code
_entity_poly.pdbx_strand_id
1 'polypeptide(L)'
;AAYACRYVAKNIVAAGLARQCQVQVSYAIGVAEPMNITVFTNGTGVIPDAEIAKLVRAHFDLRPRGIIKMLDLRRPIFSKTAAYGHFGREEPEFTWEKTDKAAALRAAAGL
;
A
#
# COMPACT_ATOMS: atom_id res chain seq x y z
N ALA A 1 3.39 4.89 8.02
CA ALA A 1 3.93 3.87 7.09
C ALA A 1 3.08 2.60 7.04
N ALA A 2 2.76 1.96 8.17
CA ALA A 2 1.98 0.71 8.19
C ALA A 2 0.66 0.77 7.39
N TYR A 3 -0.11 1.86 7.50
CA TYR A 3 -1.34 2.06 6.71
C TYR A 3 -1.06 2.09 5.19
N ALA A 4 0.04 2.70 4.76
CA ALA A 4 0.43 2.70 3.36
C ALA A 4 0.82 1.29 2.89
N CYS A 5 1.51 0.49 3.71
CA CYS A 5 1.80 -0.91 3.37
C CYS A 5 0.51 -1.72 3.20
N ARG A 6 -0.49 -1.54 4.08
CA ARG A 6 -1.81 -2.15 3.93
C ARG A 6 -2.47 -1.74 2.61
N TYR A 7 -2.50 -0.45 2.34
CA TYR A 7 -3.08 0.11 1.12
C TYR A 7 -2.42 -0.46 -0.15
N VAL A 8 -1.09 -0.50 -0.17
CA VAL A 8 -0.32 -1.09 -1.27
C VAL A 8 -0.65 -2.57 -1.43
N ALA A 9 -0.55 -3.38 -0.37
CA ALA A 9 -0.80 -4.81 -0.42
C ALA A 9 -2.24 -5.13 -0.86
N LYS A 10 -3.23 -4.40 -0.34
CA LYS A 10 -4.64 -4.57 -0.70
C LYS A 10 -4.89 -4.24 -2.17
N ASN A 11 -4.27 -3.18 -2.69
CA ASN A 11 -4.38 -2.81 -4.11
C ASN A 11 -3.69 -3.81 -5.04
N ILE A 12 -2.54 -4.37 -4.66
CA ILE A 12 -1.86 -5.44 -5.43
C ILE A 12 -2.76 -6.67 -5.56
N VAL A 13 -3.36 -7.11 -4.46
CA VAL A 13 -4.28 -8.27 -4.46
C VAL A 13 -5.55 -7.95 -5.24
N ALA A 14 -6.16 -6.78 -5.03
CA ALA A 14 -7.35 -6.35 -5.75
C ALA A 14 -7.14 -6.17 -7.26
N ALA A 15 -5.92 -5.82 -7.69
CA ALA A 15 -5.53 -5.76 -9.10
C ALA A 15 -5.43 -7.15 -9.75
N GLY A 16 -5.44 -8.23 -8.94
CA GLY A 16 -5.20 -9.59 -9.40
C GLY A 16 -3.73 -9.86 -9.70
N LEU A 17 -2.80 -9.05 -9.17
CA LEU A 17 -1.36 -9.26 -9.37
C LEU A 17 -0.81 -10.38 -8.49
N ALA A 18 -1.49 -10.70 -7.38
CA ALA A 18 -1.16 -11.81 -6.50
C ALA A 18 -2.39 -12.23 -5.68
N ARG A 19 -2.40 -13.46 -5.16
CA ARG A 19 -3.43 -13.92 -4.20
C ARG A 19 -3.06 -13.58 -2.76
N GLN A 20 -1.76 -13.50 -2.46
CA GLN A 20 -1.20 -13.10 -1.18
C GLN A 20 -0.09 -12.08 -1.44
N CYS A 21 -0.02 -11.03 -0.62
CA CYS A 21 1.03 -10.02 -0.75
C CYS A 21 1.43 -9.48 0.62
N GLN A 22 2.73 -9.51 0.91
CA GLN A 22 3.35 -8.82 2.04
C GLN A 22 4.21 -7.68 1.53
N VAL A 23 4.15 -6.53 2.22
CA VAL A 23 4.94 -5.34 1.89
C VAL A 23 5.72 -4.91 3.12
N GLN A 24 7.03 -4.70 2.95
CA GLN A 24 7.93 -4.18 3.98
C GLN A 24 8.58 -2.88 3.49
N VAL A 25 8.70 -1.92 4.40
CA VAL A 25 9.40 -0.65 4.18
C VAL A 25 10.24 -0.30 5.41
N SER A 26 11.33 0.42 5.20
CA SER A 26 12.17 0.96 6.27
C SER A 26 12.59 2.40 5.98
N TYR A 27 12.82 3.19 7.03
CA TYR A 27 13.22 4.59 6.95
C TYR A 27 14.36 4.84 7.92
N ALA A 28 15.27 5.72 7.55
CA ALA A 28 16.23 6.31 8.46
C ALA A 28 15.67 7.65 8.99
N ILE A 29 15.97 7.99 10.25
CA ILE A 29 15.58 9.28 10.82
C ILE A 29 16.18 10.41 9.96
N GLY A 30 15.36 11.39 9.59
CA GLY A 30 15.76 12.52 8.75
C GLY A 30 15.77 12.25 7.24
N VAL A 31 15.49 11.02 6.79
CA VAL A 31 15.43 10.67 5.37
C VAL A 31 13.97 10.50 4.93
N ALA A 32 13.58 11.23 3.88
CA ALA A 32 12.21 11.19 3.38
C ALA A 32 11.90 9.92 2.59
N GLU A 33 12.83 9.49 1.72
CA GLU A 33 12.66 8.29 0.91
C GLU A 33 12.86 7.02 1.76
N PRO A 34 12.08 5.95 1.53
CA PRO A 34 12.32 4.68 2.19
C PRO A 34 13.65 4.06 1.73
N MET A 35 14.40 3.52 2.69
CA MET A 35 15.65 2.79 2.42
C MET A 35 15.39 1.52 1.62
N ASN A 36 14.28 0.84 1.88
CA ASN A 36 13.82 -0.30 1.10
C ASN A 36 12.29 -0.31 0.91
N ILE A 37 11.87 -0.95 -0.18
CA ILE A 37 10.48 -1.35 -0.44
C ILE A 37 10.57 -2.78 -0.96
N THR A 38 10.12 -3.73 -0.14
CA THR A 38 10.14 -5.16 -0.47
C THR A 38 8.71 -5.64 -0.63
N VAL A 39 8.42 -6.30 -1.74
CA VAL A 39 7.17 -7.00 -1.99
C VAL A 39 7.47 -8.49 -1.96
N PHE A 40 6.62 -9.27 -1.29
CA PHE A 40 6.70 -10.73 -1.27
C PHE A 40 5.33 -11.32 -1.53
N THR A 41 5.16 -12.02 -2.66
CA THR A 41 3.85 -12.60 -3.05
C THR A 41 3.68 -14.07 -2.67
N ASN A 42 4.68 -14.64 -2.00
CA ASN A 42 4.69 -16.04 -1.56
C ASN A 42 4.38 -17.04 -2.70
N GLY A 43 4.92 -16.78 -3.90
CA GLY A 43 4.72 -17.62 -5.08
C GLY A 43 3.35 -17.50 -5.74
N THR A 44 2.51 -16.53 -5.31
CA THR A 44 1.17 -16.32 -5.89
C THR A 44 1.10 -15.19 -6.91
N GLY A 45 2.22 -14.48 -7.12
CA GLY A 45 2.33 -13.39 -8.08
C GLY A 45 2.19 -13.87 -9.53
N VAL A 46 1.48 -13.10 -10.35
CA VAL A 46 1.36 -13.34 -11.80
C VAL A 46 2.54 -12.75 -12.60
N ILE A 47 3.31 -11.86 -11.96
CA ILE A 47 4.57 -11.30 -12.43
C ILE A 47 5.60 -11.32 -11.28
N PRO A 48 6.91 -11.22 -11.54
CA PRO A 48 7.94 -11.28 -10.50
C PRO A 48 7.77 -10.20 -9.42
N ASP A 49 8.06 -10.54 -8.16
CA ASP A 49 7.98 -9.63 -7.00
C ASP A 49 8.77 -8.32 -7.20
N ALA A 50 9.91 -8.40 -7.89
CA ALA A 50 10.73 -7.24 -8.22
C ALA A 50 10.01 -6.26 -9.18
N GLU A 51 9.23 -6.76 -10.15
CA GLU A 51 8.44 -5.93 -11.05
C GLU A 51 7.26 -5.30 -10.31
N ILE A 52 6.60 -6.04 -9.42
CA ILE A 52 5.56 -5.48 -8.54
C ILE A 52 6.15 -4.37 -7.67
N ALA A 53 7.34 -4.57 -7.10
CA ALA A 53 8.02 -3.54 -6.30
C ALA A 53 8.33 -2.26 -7.11
N LYS A 54 8.65 -2.37 -8.40
CA LYS A 54 8.81 -1.21 -9.30
C LYS A 54 7.48 -0.48 -9.52
N LEU A 55 6.38 -1.22 -9.75
CA LEU A 55 5.05 -0.63 -9.85
C LEU A 55 4.66 0.08 -8.55
N VAL A 56 4.98 -0.50 -7.39
CA VAL A 56 4.75 0.17 -6.10
C VAL A 56 5.47 1.52 -6.04
N ARG A 57 6.76 1.57 -6.42
CA ARG A 57 7.52 2.83 -6.46
C ARG A 57 6.93 3.86 -7.43
N ALA A 58 6.38 3.42 -8.56
CA ALA A 58 5.80 4.31 -9.56
C ALA A 58 4.43 4.87 -9.17
N HIS A 59 3.60 4.09 -8.47
CA HIS A 59 2.19 4.44 -8.23
C HIS A 59 1.88 4.98 -6.83
N PHE A 60 2.80 4.80 -5.87
CA PHE A 60 2.62 5.19 -4.47
C PHE A 60 3.79 6.07 -3.99
N ASP A 61 3.48 7.28 -3.51
CA ASP A 61 4.46 8.13 -2.85
C ASP A 61 4.60 7.71 -1.38
N LEU A 62 5.64 6.92 -1.10
CA LEU A 62 5.90 6.36 0.22
C LEU A 62 6.72 7.29 1.13
N ARG A 63 7.06 8.51 0.72
CA ARG A 63 7.64 9.49 1.66
C ARG A 63 6.62 9.84 2.75
N PRO A 64 7.01 10.19 3.99
CA PRO A 64 6.06 10.51 5.06
C PRO A 64 4.98 11.54 4.67
N ARG A 65 5.39 12.63 4.00
CA ARG A 65 4.46 13.65 3.49
C ARG A 65 3.60 13.13 2.33
N GLY A 66 4.16 12.28 1.47
CA GLY A 66 3.46 11.60 0.40
C GLY A 66 2.32 10.74 0.93
N ILE A 67 2.60 9.90 1.94
CA ILE A 67 1.63 9.05 2.61
C ILE A 67 0.48 9.87 3.22
N ILE A 68 0.81 10.96 3.92
CA ILE A 68 -0.19 11.85 4.53
C ILE A 68 -1.14 12.41 3.47
N LYS A 69 -0.61 12.86 2.32
CA LYS A 69 -1.41 13.41 1.22
C LYS A 69 -2.22 12.33 0.52
N MET A 70 -1.59 11.20 0.19
CA MET A 70 -2.20 10.09 -0.54
C MET A 70 -3.40 9.50 0.21
N LEU A 71 -3.31 9.41 1.53
CA LEU A 71 -4.35 8.83 2.38
C LEU A 71 -5.20 9.88 3.11
N ASP A 72 -4.99 11.16 2.85
CA ASP A 72 -5.71 12.27 3.50
C ASP A 72 -5.78 12.11 5.04
N LEU A 73 -4.61 12.03 5.69
CA LEU A 73 -4.51 11.64 7.12
C LEU A 73 -4.59 12.79 8.11
N ARG A 74 -4.57 14.06 7.67
CA ARG A 74 -4.64 15.23 8.57
C ARG A 74 -6.09 15.56 8.93
N ARG A 75 -6.79 14.57 9.48
CA ARG A 75 -8.20 14.63 9.88
C ARG A 75 -8.41 13.88 11.21
N PRO A 76 -9.44 14.20 12.00
CA PRO A 76 -9.73 13.50 13.25
C PRO A 76 -10.42 12.15 13.02
N ILE A 77 -9.73 11.21 12.37
CA ILE A 77 -10.31 9.94 11.87
C ILE A 77 -9.92 8.68 12.67
N PHE A 78 -9.06 8.81 13.68
CA PHE A 78 -8.39 7.67 14.30
C PHE A 78 -9.13 7.02 15.48
N SER A 79 -10.14 7.69 16.07
CA SER A 79 -10.84 7.14 17.25
C SER A 79 -11.49 5.77 16.95
N LYS A 80 -12.10 5.62 15.77
CA LYS A 80 -12.72 4.35 15.33
C LYS A 80 -11.71 3.21 15.10
N THR A 81 -10.41 3.50 14.94
CA THR A 81 -9.38 2.46 14.74
C THR A 81 -8.90 1.85 16.06
N ALA A 82 -9.13 2.51 17.20
CA ALA A 82 -8.56 2.15 18.50
C ALA A 82 -9.10 0.82 19.08
N ALA A 83 -10.19 0.29 18.52
CA ALA A 83 -10.75 -1.01 18.85
C ALA A 83 -11.17 -1.74 17.56
N TYR A 84 -11.26 -3.07 17.65
CA TYR A 84 -11.69 -3.95 16.55
C TYR A 84 -10.81 -3.93 15.30
N GLY A 85 -9.55 -3.48 15.45
CA GLY A 85 -8.54 -3.51 14.41
C GLY A 85 -8.58 -2.31 13.46
N HIS A 86 -7.38 -1.98 12.96
CA HIS A 86 -7.16 -0.88 12.03
C HIS A 86 -7.37 -1.28 10.56
N PHE A 87 -7.37 -2.58 10.26
CA PHE A 87 -7.38 -3.13 8.90
C PHE A 87 -8.54 -4.09 8.69
N GLY A 88 -8.98 -4.21 7.43
CA GLY A 88 -10.06 -5.12 7.04
C GLY A 88 -11.47 -4.59 7.24
N ARG A 89 -11.62 -3.30 7.58
CA ARG A 89 -12.90 -2.62 7.77
C ARG A 89 -13.05 -1.50 6.75
N GLU A 90 -14.11 -1.50 5.94
CA GLU A 90 -14.29 -0.50 4.87
C GLU A 90 -15.15 0.67 5.34
N GLU A 91 -14.63 1.42 6.32
CA GLU A 91 -15.24 2.66 6.82
C GLU A 91 -14.84 3.85 5.93
N PRO A 92 -15.69 4.89 5.78
CA PRO A 92 -15.35 6.10 5.02
C PRO A 92 -14.04 6.78 5.46
N GLU A 93 -13.71 6.70 6.75
CA GLU A 93 -12.50 7.24 7.35
C GLU A 93 -11.22 6.49 6.95
N PHE A 94 -11.32 5.19 6.65
CA PHE A 94 -10.17 4.30 6.49
C PHE A 94 -9.71 4.27 5.04
N THR A 95 -9.14 5.39 4.59
CA THR A 95 -8.66 5.57 3.20
C THR A 95 -7.64 4.52 2.77
N TRP A 96 -6.89 3.93 3.70
CA TRP A 96 -5.96 2.84 3.42
C TRP A 96 -6.62 1.49 3.10
N GLU A 97 -7.94 1.37 3.24
CA GLU A 97 -8.70 0.19 2.82
C GLU A 97 -9.29 0.34 1.41
N LYS A 98 -9.11 1.48 0.74
CA LYS A 98 -9.55 1.65 -0.65
C LYS A 98 -8.70 0.83 -1.62
N THR A 99 -9.30 0.42 -2.73
CA THR A 99 -8.67 -0.34 -3.82
C THR A 99 -8.62 0.46 -5.14
N ASP A 100 -8.58 1.78 -5.03
CA ASP A 100 -8.64 2.74 -6.15
C ASP A 100 -7.39 2.80 -7.03
N LYS A 101 -6.28 2.16 -6.62
CA LYS A 101 -5.07 2.00 -7.44
C LYS A 101 -5.04 0.67 -8.20
N ALA A 102 -5.95 -0.26 -7.91
CA ALA A 102 -5.93 -1.61 -8.45
C ALA A 102 -5.98 -1.63 -9.99
N ALA A 103 -6.89 -0.88 -10.60
CA ALA A 103 -7.02 -0.82 -12.05
C ALA A 103 -5.75 -0.25 -12.73
N ALA A 104 -5.17 0.81 -12.17
CA ALA A 104 -3.93 1.40 -12.68
C ALA A 104 -2.74 0.44 -12.57
N LEU A 105 -2.64 -0.31 -11.46
CA LEU A 105 -1.60 -1.33 -11.28
C LEU A 105 -1.75 -2.47 -12.27
N ARG A 106 -2.99 -2.94 -12.48
CA ARG A 106 -3.28 -4.02 -13.42
C ARG A 106 -2.89 -3.63 -14.85
N ALA A 107 -3.29 -2.44 -15.29
CA ALA A 107 -2.94 -1.91 -16.60
C ALA A 107 -1.42 -1.73 -16.76
N ALA A 108 -0.72 -1.22 -15.74
CA ALA A 108 0.74 -1.06 -15.77
C ALA A 108 1.50 -2.40 -15.78
N ALA A 109 0.87 -3.47 -15.30
CA ALA A 109 1.38 -4.85 -15.42
C ALA A 109 1.07 -5.51 -16.76
N GLY A 110 0.30 -4.86 -17.65
CA GLY A 110 -0.10 -5.40 -18.95
C GLY A 110 -1.22 -6.45 -18.88
N LEU A 111 -2.11 -6.35 -17.89
CA LEU A 111 -3.18 -7.34 -17.59
C LEU A 111 -4.59 -6.76 -17.62
#